data_AF-A0A182VST3-F1
#
_entry.id   AF-A0A182VST3-F1
#
_cell.length_a   1.000
_cell.length_b   1.000
_cell.length_c   1.000
_cell.angle_alpha   90.00
_cell.angle_beta   90.00
_cell.angle_gamma   90.00
#
_symmetry.space_group_name_H-M   'P 1'
#
loop_
_entity.id
_entity.type
_entity.pdbx_description
1 polymer ?
#
loop_
_entity_poly.entity_id
_entity_poly.type
_entity_poly.pdbx_seq_one_letter_code
_entity_poly.pdbx_strand_id
1 'polypeptide(L)'
;MNAALLHCSTVCNAEDVASVQKAKISKAMKAYLERAKEHESCMETARLEYKLGKRHLANMMGADVESFTQQDIDQAVQYLFPSGLYDPAARPTMKPPEEFIPKTKGAEFDETGRPFHTLFFTGRPNFFQLLFDIVENINKLNALEDTTRSKGKSLDSAGKTLDTTGSEWLPKELLEKKIVETISDIEYENFVSAMHRLVSHPLSERAKGFVNEYRKPLISKLENDTIPTPLHDADGRQYVTIYECLRKTARGDVTIKFPGTGKIEVNGQDLRNVGNIQQREQVSLLTVY
;
A
#
# COMPACT_ATOMS: atom_id res chain seq x y z
N MET A 1 50.31 -14.73 51.86
CA MET A 1 50.01 -14.87 50.42
C MET A 1 48.74 -15.71 50.35
N ASN A 2 47.60 -15.04 50.20
CA ASN A 2 46.28 -15.57 50.57
C ASN A 2 45.62 -16.32 49.42
N ALA A 3 45.24 -17.56 49.70
CA ALA A 3 44.18 -18.28 49.00
C ALA A 3 42.86 -18.03 49.75
N ALA A 4 41.81 -17.63 49.02
CA ALA A 4 40.44 -17.68 49.52
C ALA A 4 39.47 -17.91 48.35
N LEU A 5 38.90 -19.11 48.33
CA LEU A 5 37.70 -19.49 47.60
C LEU A 5 36.50 -18.70 48.14
N LEU A 6 35.67 -18.17 47.24
CA LEU A 6 34.30 -17.80 47.55
C LEU A 6 33.38 -18.41 46.48
N HIS A 7 32.82 -19.58 46.82
CA HIS A 7 31.58 -20.08 46.24
C HIS A 7 30.43 -19.22 46.76
N CYS A 8 29.62 -18.65 45.86
CA CYS A 8 28.31 -18.12 46.20
C CYS A 8 27.27 -18.93 45.43
N SER A 9 26.77 -19.97 46.08
CA SER A 9 25.58 -20.72 45.66
C SER A 9 24.36 -20.06 46.30
N THR A 10 23.61 -19.27 45.54
CA THR A 10 22.25 -18.88 45.92
C THR A 10 21.28 -19.89 45.31
N VAL A 11 20.80 -20.78 46.19
CA VAL A 11 19.66 -21.66 45.93
C VAL A 11 18.43 -20.77 45.76
N CYS A 12 17.82 -20.79 44.58
CA CYS A 12 16.53 -20.17 44.33
C CYS A 12 15.45 -21.16 44.81
N ASN A 13 14.81 -20.84 45.94
CA ASN A 13 13.63 -21.55 46.40
C ASN A 13 12.46 -21.25 45.46
N ALA A 14 11.81 -22.30 44.97
CA ALA A 14 10.74 -22.24 43.97
C ALA A 14 9.37 -21.72 44.50
N GLU A 15 9.31 -21.23 45.74
CA GLU A 15 8.07 -20.82 46.41
C GLU A 15 7.82 -19.29 46.40
N ASP A 16 8.80 -18.48 45.99
CA ASP A 16 8.67 -17.01 45.92
C ASP A 16 7.93 -16.50 44.65
N VAL A 17 7.44 -17.40 43.80
CA VAL A 17 6.81 -17.03 42.52
C VAL A 17 5.33 -16.60 42.67
N ALA A 18 4.70 -16.91 43.80
CA ALA A 18 3.25 -16.70 43.99
C ALA A 18 2.84 -15.38 44.67
N SER A 19 3.79 -14.61 45.21
CA SER A 19 3.49 -13.35 45.90
C SER A 19 4.44 -12.22 45.50
N VAL A 20 4.60 -12.00 44.19
CA VAL A 20 5.06 -10.68 43.74
C VAL A 20 3.96 -9.70 44.11
N GLN A 21 4.17 -8.98 45.22
CA GLN A 21 3.35 -7.87 45.67
C GLN A 21 2.91 -7.08 44.44
N LYS A 22 1.59 -6.96 44.21
CA LYS A 22 1.04 -6.13 43.14
C LYS A 22 1.67 -4.74 43.28
N ALA A 23 2.73 -4.50 42.52
CA ALA A 23 3.45 -3.24 42.55
C ALA A 23 2.39 -2.18 42.28
N LYS A 24 2.38 -1.11 43.08
CA LYS A 24 1.41 -0.03 42.94
C LYS A 24 1.63 0.60 41.56
N ILE A 25 0.91 0.11 40.56
CA ILE A 25 0.97 0.63 39.19
C ILE A 25 0.64 2.12 39.24
N SER A 26 1.39 2.90 38.47
CA SER A 26 1.16 4.34 38.43
C SER A 26 -0.26 4.62 37.89
N LYS A 27 -0.87 5.72 38.32
CA LYS A 27 -2.22 6.10 37.86
C LYS A 27 -2.27 6.23 36.32
N ALA A 28 -1.20 6.74 35.72
CA ALA A 28 -1.07 6.86 34.27
C ALA A 28 -1.03 5.48 33.58
N MET A 29 -0.29 4.54 34.16
CA MET A 29 -0.18 3.17 33.67
C MET A 29 -1.52 2.44 33.72
N LYS A 30 -2.27 2.62 34.82
CA LYS A 30 -3.63 2.05 34.96
C LYS A 30 -4.59 2.61 33.91
N ALA A 31 -4.61 3.93 33.74
CA ALA A 31 -5.47 4.59 32.74
C ALA A 31 -5.14 4.17 31.30
N TYR A 32 -3.87 3.89 31.03
CA TYR A 32 -3.44 3.35 29.73
C TYR A 32 -3.95 1.93 29.49
N LEU A 33 -3.84 1.03 30.48
CA LEU A 33 -4.39 -0.33 30.38
C LEU A 33 -5.92 -0.34 30.27
N GLU A 34 -6.60 0.52 31.03
CA GLU A 34 -8.05 0.68 30.93
C GLU A 34 -8.46 1.13 29.53
N ARG A 35 -7.78 2.15 28.95
CA ARG A 35 -8.03 2.59 27.57
C ARG A 35 -7.78 1.49 26.54
N ALA A 36 -6.72 0.70 26.68
CA ALA A 36 -6.43 -0.40 25.77
C ALA A 36 -7.53 -1.47 25.82
N LYS A 37 -7.99 -1.83 27.04
CA LYS A 37 -9.10 -2.78 27.25
C LYS A 37 -10.43 -2.25 26.70
N GLU A 38 -10.71 -0.97 26.89
CA GLU A 38 -11.91 -0.31 26.33
C GLU A 38 -11.90 -0.30 24.80
N HIS A 39 -10.74 -0.04 24.18
CA HIS A 39 -10.62 -0.10 22.74
C HIS A 39 -10.83 -1.53 22.21
N GLU A 40 -10.24 -2.53 22.87
CA GLU A 40 -10.41 -3.93 22.49
C GLU A 40 -11.86 -4.40 22.62
N SER A 41 -12.54 -4.05 23.72
CA SER A 41 -13.95 -4.39 23.91
C SER A 41 -14.85 -3.70 22.89
N CYS A 42 -14.59 -2.42 22.58
CA CYS A 42 -15.29 -1.67 21.52
C CYS A 42 -15.11 -2.33 20.14
N MET A 43 -13.89 -2.77 19.82
CA MET A 43 -13.61 -3.50 18.58
C MET A 43 -14.35 -4.83 18.53
N GLU A 44 -14.42 -5.56 19.64
CA GLU A 44 -15.13 -6.83 19.73
C GLU A 44 -16.65 -6.64 19.54
N THR A 45 -17.25 -5.66 20.21
CA THR A 45 -18.68 -5.35 20.03
C THR A 45 -18.98 -4.93 18.60
N ALA A 46 -18.16 -4.05 18.00
CA ALA A 46 -18.33 -3.61 16.62
C ALA A 46 -18.24 -4.78 15.61
N ARG A 47 -17.35 -5.75 15.84
CA ARG A 47 -17.26 -6.97 15.00
C ARG A 47 -18.52 -7.82 15.10
N LEU A 48 -19.08 -7.97 16.30
CA LEU A 48 -20.31 -8.73 16.52
C LEU A 48 -21.50 -8.04 15.85
N GLU A 49 -21.62 -6.73 16.02
CA GLU A 49 -22.65 -5.90 15.38
C GLU A 49 -22.54 -5.95 13.85
N TYR A 50 -21.33 -5.86 13.30
CA TYR A 50 -21.11 -6.00 11.85
C TYR A 50 -21.58 -7.37 11.33
N LYS A 51 -21.21 -8.47 12.01
CA LYS A 51 -21.65 -9.82 11.63
C LYS A 51 -23.16 -9.98 11.72
N LEU A 52 -23.78 -9.45 12.76
CA LEU A 52 -25.23 -9.48 12.94
C LEU A 52 -25.94 -8.64 11.86
N GLY A 53 -25.45 -7.43 11.62
CA GLY A 53 -25.94 -6.53 10.57
C GLY A 53 -25.82 -7.16 9.19
N LYS A 54 -24.73 -7.89 8.91
CA LYS A 54 -24.54 -8.59 7.63
C LYS A 54 -25.63 -9.64 7.39
N ARG A 55 -25.97 -10.40 8.43
CA ARG A 55 -27.05 -11.40 8.38
C ARG A 55 -28.41 -10.75 8.15
N HIS A 56 -28.69 -9.64 8.81
CA HIS A 56 -29.94 -8.91 8.63
C HIS A 56 -30.05 -8.30 7.24
N LEU A 57 -28.97 -7.72 6.72
CA LEU A 57 -28.92 -7.13 5.38
C LEU A 57 -29.15 -8.20 4.31
N ALA A 58 -28.48 -9.36 4.42
CA ALA A 58 -28.71 -10.49 3.51
C ALA A 58 -30.18 -10.95 3.53
N ASN A 59 -30.78 -11.07 4.72
CA ASN A 59 -32.19 -11.44 4.86
C ASN A 59 -33.15 -10.41 4.23
N MET A 60 -32.88 -9.10 4.39
CA MET A 60 -33.69 -8.05 3.75
C MET A 60 -33.61 -8.08 2.22
N MET A 61 -32.44 -8.42 1.69
CA MET A 61 -32.20 -8.52 0.23
C MET A 61 -32.59 -9.88 -0.35
N GLY A 62 -33.01 -10.84 0.49
CA GLY A 62 -33.34 -12.21 0.06
C GLY A 62 -32.13 -13.01 -0.46
N ALA A 63 -30.92 -12.64 -0.05
CA ALA A 63 -29.67 -13.29 -0.42
C ALA A 63 -29.19 -14.27 0.67
N ASP A 64 -28.36 -15.25 0.30
CA ASP A 64 -27.72 -16.12 1.26
C ASP A 64 -26.58 -15.41 2.01
N VAL A 65 -26.45 -15.69 3.31
CA VAL A 65 -25.51 -15.02 4.22
C VAL A 65 -24.05 -15.35 3.87
N GLU A 66 -23.78 -16.58 3.44
CA GLU A 66 -22.42 -17.05 3.19
C GLU A 66 -21.89 -16.55 1.86
N SER A 67 -22.74 -16.49 0.83
CA SER A 67 -22.38 -15.91 -0.47
C SER A 67 -22.33 -14.38 -0.49
N PHE A 68 -22.80 -13.70 0.56
CA PHE A 68 -22.93 -12.24 0.57
C PHE A 68 -21.55 -11.56 0.65
N THR A 69 -21.11 -10.95 -0.45
CA THR A 69 -19.81 -10.28 -0.57
C THR A 69 -19.88 -8.80 -0.17
N GLN A 70 -18.73 -8.14 -0.04
CA GLN A 70 -18.69 -6.71 0.27
C GLN A 70 -19.32 -5.85 -0.84
N GLN A 71 -19.22 -6.27 -2.10
CA GLN A 71 -19.84 -5.56 -3.21
C GLN A 71 -21.37 -5.60 -3.13
N ASP A 72 -21.93 -6.75 -2.72
CA ASP A 72 -23.37 -6.90 -2.53
C ASP A 72 -23.86 -6.06 -1.35
N ILE A 73 -23.07 -5.97 -0.26
CA ILE A 73 -23.33 -5.08 0.88
C ILE A 73 -23.37 -3.62 0.40
N ASP A 74 -22.35 -3.18 -0.33
CA ASP A 74 -22.25 -1.79 -0.80
C ASP A 74 -23.43 -1.42 -1.73
N GLN A 75 -23.82 -2.33 -2.63
CA GLN A 75 -24.99 -2.17 -3.50
C GLN A 75 -26.30 -2.12 -2.71
N ALA A 76 -26.48 -3.02 -1.74
CA ALA A 76 -27.66 -3.05 -0.90
C ALA A 76 -27.79 -1.78 -0.05
N VAL A 77 -26.69 -1.29 0.52
CA VAL A 77 -26.66 -0.03 1.29
C VAL A 77 -26.99 1.15 0.38
N GLN A 78 -26.42 1.20 -0.84
CA GLN A 78 -26.72 2.25 -1.81
C GLN A 78 -28.21 2.26 -2.22
N TYR A 79 -28.84 1.09 -2.33
CA TYR A 79 -30.25 0.97 -2.65
C TYR A 79 -31.16 1.37 -1.48
N LEU A 80 -30.88 0.89 -0.27
CA LEU A 80 -31.70 1.16 0.93
C LEU A 80 -31.54 2.61 1.42
N PHE A 81 -30.35 3.18 1.30
CA PHE A 81 -30.00 4.52 1.76
C PHE A 81 -29.39 5.35 0.61
N PRO A 82 -30.20 5.76 -0.39
CA PRO A 82 -29.69 6.51 -1.52
C PRO A 82 -29.19 7.88 -1.07
N SER A 83 -27.90 8.12 -1.25
CA SER A 83 -27.25 9.41 -0.95
C SER A 83 -26.82 10.11 -2.23
N GLY A 84 -27.23 11.37 -2.39
CA GLY A 84 -26.82 12.25 -3.50
C GLY A 84 -25.55 13.03 -3.22
N LEU A 85 -24.79 12.71 -2.16
CA LEU A 85 -23.56 13.43 -1.81
C LEU A 85 -22.46 13.15 -2.85
N TYR A 86 -21.83 14.22 -3.33
CA TYR A 86 -20.72 14.12 -4.29
C TYR A 86 -19.51 13.40 -3.72
N ASP A 87 -19.18 13.66 -2.45
CA ASP A 87 -18.09 13.01 -1.75
C ASP A 87 -18.48 11.57 -1.35
N PRO A 88 -17.78 10.54 -1.88
CA PRO A 88 -18.04 9.15 -1.51
C PRO A 88 -17.79 8.84 -0.03
N ALA A 89 -16.86 9.55 0.62
CA ALA A 89 -16.52 9.32 2.03
C ALA A 89 -17.65 9.74 2.99
N ALA A 90 -18.51 10.66 2.55
CA ALA A 90 -19.66 11.14 3.33
C ALA A 90 -20.93 10.29 3.13
N ARG A 91 -20.88 9.26 2.26
CA ARG A 91 -22.04 8.40 1.99
C ARG A 91 -22.19 7.33 3.08
N PRO A 92 -23.42 6.85 3.33
CA PRO A 92 -23.64 5.68 4.18
C PRO A 92 -22.85 4.48 3.64
N THR A 93 -22.03 3.86 4.48
CA THR A 93 -21.27 2.65 4.13
C THR A 93 -21.31 1.67 5.29
N MET A 94 -21.27 0.37 4.98
CA MET A 94 -21.19 -0.69 5.97
C MET A 94 -19.99 -1.56 5.66
N LYS A 95 -18.93 -1.44 6.46
CA LYS A 95 -17.64 -2.10 6.25
C LYS A 95 -17.13 -2.75 7.54
N PRO A 96 -16.16 -3.67 7.46
CA PRO A 96 -15.51 -4.20 8.66
C PRO A 96 -14.93 -3.08 9.54
N PRO A 97 -15.03 -3.20 10.87
CA PRO A 97 -14.59 -2.15 11.79
C PRO A 97 -13.09 -1.83 11.67
N GLU A 98 -12.27 -2.76 11.21
CA GLU A 98 -10.82 -2.57 11.00
C GLU A 98 -10.48 -1.53 9.93
N GLU A 99 -11.39 -1.25 8.99
CA GLU A 99 -11.18 -0.25 7.94
C GLU A 99 -11.50 1.17 8.43
N PHE A 100 -12.44 1.32 9.37
CA PHE A 100 -12.93 2.61 9.82
C PHE A 100 -12.31 3.04 11.16
N ILE A 101 -12.20 2.10 12.11
CA ILE A 101 -11.62 2.37 13.42
C ILE A 101 -10.10 2.43 13.27
N PRO A 102 -9.45 3.55 13.63
CA PRO A 102 -8.01 3.68 13.48
C PRO A 102 -7.30 2.60 14.29
N LYS A 103 -6.32 1.95 13.67
CA LYS A 103 -5.46 1.00 14.38
C LYS A 103 -4.70 1.77 15.46
N THR A 104 -4.93 1.40 16.71
CA THR A 104 -4.18 1.91 17.86
C THR A 104 -3.19 0.86 18.31
N LYS A 105 -2.14 1.31 19.03
CA LYS A 105 -1.23 0.39 19.67
C LYS A 105 -1.95 -0.37 20.77
N GLY A 106 -1.70 -1.68 20.85
CA GLY A 106 -2.09 -2.48 22.01
C GLY A 106 -1.32 -2.06 23.26
N ALA A 107 -1.63 -2.69 24.40
CA ALA A 107 -0.90 -2.45 25.62
C ALA A 107 0.59 -2.82 25.46
N GLU A 108 1.49 -1.87 25.73
CA GLU A 108 2.94 -2.06 25.58
C GLU A 108 3.62 -2.70 26.80
N PHE A 109 2.89 -2.93 27.89
CA PHE A 109 3.41 -3.49 29.14
C PHE A 109 2.38 -4.35 29.90
N ASP A 110 2.90 -5.21 30.77
CA ASP A 110 2.13 -6.09 31.65
C ASP A 110 1.48 -5.36 32.83
N GLU A 111 0.56 -6.03 33.53
CA GLU A 111 -0.01 -5.56 34.80
C GLU A 111 1.06 -5.29 35.89
N THR A 112 2.25 -5.88 35.75
CA THR A 112 3.41 -5.66 36.63
C THR A 112 4.20 -4.39 36.30
N GLY A 113 3.96 -3.77 35.14
CA GLY A 113 4.72 -2.60 34.66
C GLY A 113 5.91 -2.96 33.79
N ARG A 114 6.12 -4.24 33.49
CA ARG A 114 7.18 -4.68 32.59
C ARG A 114 6.79 -4.46 31.13
N PRO A 115 7.57 -3.68 30.35
CA PRO A 115 7.33 -3.55 28.91
C PRO A 115 7.56 -4.86 28.16
N PHE A 116 6.75 -5.10 27.12
CA PHE A 116 6.91 -6.24 26.22
C PHE A 116 8.10 -6.06 25.28
N HIS A 117 8.32 -4.83 24.82
CA HIS A 117 9.36 -4.50 23.85
C HIS A 117 10.62 -3.97 24.55
N THR A 118 11.80 -4.43 24.13
CA THR A 118 13.09 -4.01 24.68
C THR A 118 13.35 -2.51 24.46
N LEU A 119 13.01 -2.01 23.27
CA LEU A 119 13.10 -0.60 22.89
C LEU A 119 11.95 0.28 23.40
N PHE A 120 11.13 -0.17 24.34
CA PHE A 120 9.99 0.61 24.86
C PHE A 120 10.39 2.01 25.36
N PHE A 121 11.52 2.10 26.08
CA PHE A 121 12.00 3.36 26.67
C PHE A 121 12.55 4.37 25.65
N THR A 122 12.58 4.03 24.37
CA THR A 122 12.85 4.99 23.28
C THR A 122 11.62 5.85 22.95
N GLY A 123 10.45 5.50 23.47
CA GLY A 123 9.16 6.14 23.19
C GLY A 123 8.50 5.70 21.89
N ARG A 124 9.28 5.18 20.93
CA ARG A 124 8.81 4.69 19.62
C ARG A 124 9.45 3.35 19.28
N PRO A 125 9.07 2.29 20.00
CA PRO A 125 9.67 0.97 19.84
C PRO A 125 9.60 0.45 18.40
N ASN A 126 8.48 0.64 17.68
CA ASN A 126 8.30 0.04 16.36
C ASN A 126 9.19 0.71 15.31
N PHE A 127 9.34 2.04 15.34
CA PHE A 127 10.23 2.76 14.44
C PHE A 127 11.70 2.38 14.65
N PHE A 128 12.17 2.32 15.90
CA PHE A 128 13.56 1.94 16.16
C PHE A 128 13.81 0.46 15.93
N GLN A 129 12.80 -0.40 16.13
CA GLN A 129 12.89 -1.81 15.75
C GLN A 129 13.04 -1.94 14.23
N LEU A 130 12.28 -1.17 13.44
CA LEU A 130 12.43 -1.15 11.98
C LEU A 130 13.85 -0.75 11.55
N LEU A 131 14.42 0.29 12.16
CA LEU A 131 15.82 0.68 11.89
C LEU A 131 16.81 -0.41 12.28
N PHE A 132 16.58 -1.07 13.41
CA PHE A 132 17.40 -2.19 13.87
C PHE A 132 17.33 -3.36 12.88
N ASP A 133 16.15 -3.72 12.39
CA ASP A 133 15.93 -4.80 11.43
C ASP A 133 16.62 -4.49 10.09
N ILE A 134 16.64 -3.23 9.65
CA ILE A 134 17.39 -2.82 8.45
C ILE A 134 18.89 -3.09 8.66
N VAL A 135 19.45 -2.68 9.79
CA VAL A 135 20.87 -2.88 10.11
C VAL A 135 21.19 -4.37 10.27
N GLU A 136 20.30 -5.15 10.88
CA GLU A 136 20.45 -6.59 11.01
C GLU A 136 20.49 -7.27 9.64
N ASN A 137 19.62 -6.87 8.70
CA ASN A 137 19.65 -7.35 7.33
C ASN A 137 20.96 -6.97 6.62
N ILE A 138 21.45 -5.73 6.78
CA ILE A 138 22.76 -5.33 6.24
C ILE A 138 23.88 -6.21 6.80
N ASN A 139 23.89 -6.47 8.11
CA ASN A 139 24.90 -7.31 8.74
C ASN A 139 24.84 -8.77 8.27
N LYS A 140 23.62 -9.31 8.08
CA LYS A 140 23.41 -10.64 7.48
C LYS A 140 24.00 -10.69 6.07
N LEU A 141 23.79 -9.65 5.27
CA LEU A 141 24.36 -9.55 3.92
C LEU A 141 25.89 -9.43 3.93
N ASN A 142 26.45 -8.63 4.83
CA ASN A 142 27.90 -8.50 5.00
C ASN A 142 28.54 -9.86 5.38
N ALA A 143 27.95 -10.59 6.32
CA ALA A 143 28.44 -11.92 6.70
C ALA A 143 28.40 -12.91 5.53
N LEU A 144 27.35 -12.86 4.70
CA LEU A 144 27.27 -13.65 3.47
C LEU A 144 28.32 -13.23 2.44
N GLU A 145 28.60 -11.94 2.33
CA GLU A 145 29.66 -11.41 1.48
C GLU A 145 31.03 -11.95 1.92
N ASP A 146 31.35 -11.85 3.21
CA ASP A 146 32.60 -12.34 3.79
C ASP A 146 32.78 -13.84 3.54
N THR A 147 31.74 -14.64 3.81
CA THR A 147 31.80 -16.10 3.55
C THR A 147 31.95 -16.45 2.07
N THR A 148 31.42 -15.62 1.17
CA THR A 148 31.57 -15.80 -0.28
C THR A 148 32.99 -15.46 -0.73
N ARG A 149 33.54 -14.35 -0.22
CA ARG A 149 34.92 -13.93 -0.45
C ARG A 149 35.92 -14.96 0.08
N SER A 150 35.72 -15.48 1.29
CA SER A 150 36.58 -16.54 1.86
C SER A 150 36.58 -17.83 1.04
N LYS A 151 35.48 -18.13 0.32
CA LYS A 151 35.38 -19.29 -0.59
C LYS A 151 35.99 -19.02 -1.97
N GLY A 152 36.57 -17.84 -2.21
CA GLY A 152 37.18 -17.47 -3.49
C GLY A 152 36.21 -17.29 -4.65
N LYS A 153 34.90 -17.16 -4.38
CA LYS A 153 33.89 -16.93 -5.43
C LYS A 153 33.73 -15.42 -5.68
N SER A 154 33.67 -15.02 -6.95
CA SER A 154 33.36 -13.62 -7.31
C SER A 154 31.92 -13.28 -6.94
N LEU A 155 31.71 -12.09 -6.39
CA LEU A 155 30.38 -11.58 -6.00
C LEU A 155 29.42 -11.51 -7.19
N ASP A 156 29.93 -11.23 -8.39
CA ASP A 156 29.16 -11.17 -9.64
C ASP A 156 28.51 -12.52 -10.00
N SER A 157 29.10 -13.63 -9.54
CA SER A 157 28.56 -14.97 -9.76
C SER A 157 27.53 -15.40 -8.70
N ALA A 158 27.55 -14.75 -7.53
CA ALA A 158 26.89 -15.24 -6.31
C ALA A 158 25.61 -14.47 -5.95
N GLY A 159 25.48 -13.21 -6.36
CA GLY A 159 24.28 -12.43 -6.11
C GLY A 159 24.09 -11.29 -7.09
N LYS A 160 22.82 -11.02 -7.38
CA LYS A 160 22.41 -9.84 -8.14
C LYS A 160 21.98 -8.76 -7.17
N THR A 161 22.21 -7.51 -7.55
CA THR A 161 21.59 -6.35 -6.92
C THR A 161 20.09 -6.38 -7.19
N LEU A 162 19.29 -6.00 -6.19
CA LEU A 162 17.85 -5.87 -6.32
C LEU A 162 17.53 -4.75 -7.32
N ASP A 163 16.77 -5.09 -8.37
CA ASP A 163 16.24 -4.07 -9.28
C ASP A 163 15.04 -3.39 -8.63
N THR A 164 15.18 -2.08 -8.48
CA THR A 164 14.21 -1.20 -7.83
C THR A 164 13.34 -0.42 -8.81
N THR A 165 13.56 -0.62 -10.11
CA THR A 165 12.87 0.12 -11.18
C THR A 165 11.36 -0.17 -11.15
N GLY A 166 10.53 0.88 -11.23
CA GLY A 166 9.06 0.74 -11.23
C GLY A 166 8.43 0.58 -9.85
N SER A 167 9.15 0.84 -8.76
CA SER A 167 8.56 0.90 -7.41
C SER A 167 9.10 2.07 -6.60
N GLU A 168 8.24 2.60 -5.73
CA GLU A 168 8.50 3.74 -4.85
C GLU A 168 8.60 3.25 -3.40
N TRP A 169 9.30 4.01 -2.56
CA TRP A 169 9.21 3.81 -1.11
C TRP A 169 7.82 4.20 -0.59
N LEU A 170 7.35 3.53 0.46
CA LEU A 170 6.11 3.91 1.12
C LEU A 170 6.19 5.38 1.59
N PRO A 171 5.22 6.23 1.22
CA PRO A 171 5.18 7.60 1.73
C PRO A 171 5.00 7.60 3.25
N LYS A 172 5.45 8.68 3.88
CA LYS A 172 5.42 8.87 5.34
C LYS A 172 4.10 8.45 5.99
N GLU A 173 2.97 8.93 5.46
CA GLU A 173 1.63 8.63 6.01
C GLU A 173 1.30 7.14 6.02
N LEU A 174 1.72 6.40 4.98
CA LEU A 174 1.48 4.96 4.91
C LEU A 174 2.44 4.20 5.81
N LEU A 175 3.67 4.70 5.97
CA LEU A 175 4.63 4.12 6.92
C LEU A 175 4.13 4.28 8.36
N GLU A 176 3.66 5.47 8.74
CA GLU A 176 3.08 5.74 10.07
C GLU A 176 1.89 4.84 10.37
N LYS A 177 0.98 4.66 9.40
CA LYS A 177 -0.14 3.72 9.52
C LYS A 177 0.31 2.27 9.67
N LYS A 178 1.41 1.88 9.03
CA LYS A 178 1.97 0.52 9.10
C LYS A 178 2.60 0.25 10.47
N ILE A 179 3.40 1.19 11.00
CA ILE A 179 4.09 1.03 12.28
C ILE A 179 3.24 1.47 13.49
N VAL A 180 2.11 2.14 13.26
CA VAL A 180 1.20 2.68 14.28
C VAL A 180 1.92 3.67 15.21
N GLU A 181 2.79 4.49 14.64
CA GLU A 181 3.59 5.51 15.32
C GLU A 181 3.73 6.74 14.44
N THR A 182 3.84 7.91 15.07
CA THR A 182 4.10 9.19 14.39
C THR A 182 5.60 9.38 14.17
N ILE A 183 5.98 9.85 12.98
CA ILE A 183 7.37 10.01 12.55
C ILE A 183 7.61 11.48 12.15
N SER A 184 8.80 12.01 12.39
CA SER A 184 9.25 13.31 11.89
C SER A 184 9.74 13.19 10.44
N ASP A 185 9.72 14.29 9.67
CA ASP A 185 10.21 14.28 8.29
C ASP A 185 11.70 13.88 8.22
N ILE A 186 12.51 14.36 9.18
CA ILE A 186 13.94 14.01 9.31
C ILE A 186 14.13 12.51 9.53
N GLU A 187 13.24 11.89 10.30
CA GLU A 187 13.33 10.47 10.62
C GLU A 187 12.89 9.58 9.46
N TYR A 188 11.92 10.06 8.70
CA TYR A 188 11.55 9.43 7.44
C TYR A 188 12.71 9.50 6.44
N GLU A 189 13.41 10.62 6.32
CA GLU A 189 14.62 10.74 5.50
C GLU A 189 15.74 9.77 5.96
N ASN A 190 15.93 9.62 7.28
CA ASN A 190 16.87 8.65 7.84
C ASN A 190 16.48 7.20 7.49
N PHE A 191 15.19 6.87 7.56
CA PHE A 191 14.68 5.55 7.15
C PHE A 191 14.93 5.29 5.66
N VAL A 192 14.60 6.25 4.79
CA VAL A 192 14.81 6.14 3.34
C VAL A 192 16.31 5.97 3.04
N SER A 193 17.17 6.72 3.71
CA SER A 193 18.63 6.60 3.58
C SER A 193 19.14 5.22 4.01
N ALA A 194 18.63 4.66 5.11
CA ALA A 194 18.97 3.31 5.56
C ALA A 194 18.51 2.23 4.58
N MET A 195 17.32 2.38 4.01
CA MET A 195 16.79 1.49 2.97
C MET A 195 17.58 1.57 1.67
N HIS A 196 17.98 2.77 1.23
CA HIS A 196 18.89 2.92 0.09
C HIS A 196 20.23 2.21 0.32
N ARG A 197 20.78 2.31 1.53
CA ARG A 197 22.00 1.57 1.89
C ARG A 197 21.82 0.06 1.77
N LEU A 198 20.69 -0.48 2.25
CA LEU A 198 20.38 -1.91 2.12
C LEU A 198 20.25 -2.34 0.65
N VAL A 199 19.58 -1.56 -0.20
CA VAL A 199 19.43 -1.84 -1.64
C VAL A 199 20.77 -1.78 -2.37
N SER A 200 21.64 -0.83 -2.01
CA SER A 200 22.94 -0.62 -2.65
C SER A 200 23.93 -1.78 -2.42
N HIS A 201 23.62 -2.68 -1.48
CA HIS A 201 24.44 -3.84 -1.18
C HIS A 201 24.51 -4.81 -2.38
N PRO A 202 25.68 -5.37 -2.75
CA PRO A 202 25.82 -6.27 -3.90
C PRO A 202 24.90 -7.50 -3.88
N LEU A 203 24.64 -8.03 -2.67
CA LEU A 203 23.79 -9.20 -2.42
C LEU A 203 22.33 -8.85 -2.04
N SER A 204 21.84 -7.64 -2.36
CA SER A 204 20.55 -7.14 -1.87
C SER A 204 19.32 -7.95 -2.30
N GLU A 205 19.38 -8.75 -3.38
CA GLU A 205 18.29 -9.66 -3.79
C GLU A 205 17.88 -10.63 -2.68
N ARG A 206 18.81 -11.03 -1.79
CA ARG A 206 18.52 -11.90 -0.65
C ARG A 206 17.56 -11.25 0.37
N ALA A 207 17.56 -9.93 0.47
CA ALA A 207 16.70 -9.15 1.36
C ALA A 207 15.43 -8.64 0.66
N LYS A 208 15.12 -9.13 -0.55
CA LYS A 208 13.98 -8.68 -1.35
C LYS A 208 12.63 -8.78 -0.64
N GLY A 209 12.41 -9.85 0.14
CA GLY A 209 11.18 -10.02 0.92
C GLY A 209 10.94 -8.83 1.85
N PHE A 210 11.97 -8.48 2.63
CA PHE A 210 11.92 -7.34 3.54
C PHE A 210 11.77 -6.00 2.80
N VAL A 211 12.53 -5.77 1.72
CA VAL A 211 12.47 -4.50 0.97
C VAL A 211 11.10 -4.29 0.33
N ASN A 212 10.50 -5.34 -0.24
CA ASN A 212 9.21 -5.25 -0.92
C ASN A 212 8.05 -4.90 0.02
N GLU A 213 8.13 -5.28 1.30
CA GLU A 213 7.13 -4.91 2.30
C GLU A 213 7.02 -3.39 2.51
N TYR A 214 8.09 -2.65 2.22
CA TYR A 214 8.15 -1.19 2.38
C TYR A 214 8.15 -0.44 1.05
N ARG A 215 7.78 -1.13 -0.04
CA ARG A 215 7.68 -0.56 -1.38
C ARG A 215 6.29 -0.68 -1.95
N LYS A 216 5.95 0.28 -2.81
CA LYS A 216 4.71 0.28 -3.59
C LYS A 216 5.06 0.23 -5.07
N PRO A 217 4.43 -0.63 -5.89
CA PRO A 217 4.62 -0.59 -7.32
C PRO A 217 4.10 0.73 -7.86
N LEU A 218 4.92 1.39 -8.68
CA LEU A 218 4.52 2.58 -9.41
C LEU A 218 3.60 2.12 -10.54
N ILE A 219 2.32 2.49 -10.48
CA ILE A 219 1.41 2.24 -11.58
C ILE A 219 1.78 3.24 -12.68
N SER A 220 2.61 2.81 -13.62
CA SER A 220 2.79 3.58 -14.85
C SER A 220 1.46 3.56 -15.59
N LYS A 221 0.78 4.70 -15.63
CA LYS A 221 -0.23 4.95 -16.65
C LYS A 221 0.53 5.06 -17.97
N LEU A 222 0.89 3.93 -18.57
CA LEU A 222 1.00 3.91 -20.00
C LEU A 222 -0.38 4.34 -20.50
N GLU A 223 -0.43 5.44 -21.23
CA GLU A 223 -1.55 5.76 -22.09
C GLU A 223 -1.66 4.58 -23.05
N ASN A 224 -2.38 3.54 -22.62
CA ASN A 224 -2.88 2.50 -23.48
C ASN A 224 -3.98 3.18 -24.29
N ASP A 225 -3.60 4.08 -25.19
CA ASP A 225 -4.44 4.42 -26.32
C ASP A 225 -4.69 3.08 -27.02
N THR A 226 -5.88 2.54 -26.82
CA THR A 226 -6.29 1.30 -27.43
C THR A 226 -6.30 1.57 -28.93
N ILE A 227 -5.21 1.22 -29.62
CA ILE A 227 -5.12 1.39 -31.07
C ILE A 227 -6.29 0.59 -31.65
N PRO A 228 -7.28 1.25 -32.29
CA PRO A 228 -8.44 0.58 -32.83
C PRO A 228 -8.01 -0.41 -33.92
N THR A 229 -8.63 -1.59 -33.94
CA THR A 229 -8.35 -2.59 -34.96
C THR A 229 -8.89 -2.14 -36.32
N PRO A 230 -8.08 -2.17 -37.40
CA PRO A 230 -8.56 -1.80 -38.73
C PRO A 230 -9.67 -2.73 -39.23
N LEU A 231 -10.78 -2.13 -39.65
CA LEU A 231 -11.89 -2.82 -40.31
C LEU A 231 -11.66 -2.85 -41.83
N HIS A 232 -12.39 -3.70 -42.54
CA HIS A 232 -12.31 -3.78 -44.00
C HIS A 232 -13.65 -3.36 -44.63
N ASP A 233 -13.59 -2.44 -45.58
CA ASP A 233 -14.74 -2.01 -46.40
C ASP A 233 -15.12 -3.09 -47.43
N ALA A 234 -16.29 -2.93 -48.06
CA ALA A 234 -16.77 -3.79 -49.16
C ALA A 234 -15.79 -3.86 -50.36
N ASP A 235 -14.98 -2.81 -50.55
CA ASP A 235 -13.95 -2.73 -51.58
C ASP A 235 -12.60 -3.35 -51.15
N GLY A 236 -12.54 -3.99 -49.97
CA GLY A 236 -11.33 -4.61 -49.41
C GLY A 236 -10.31 -3.61 -48.85
N ARG A 237 -10.66 -2.32 -48.73
CA ARG A 237 -9.79 -1.29 -48.13
C ARG A 237 -9.88 -1.31 -46.61
N GLN A 238 -8.75 -1.10 -45.95
CA GLN A 238 -8.71 -0.99 -44.50
C GLN A 238 -9.21 0.39 -44.08
N TYR A 239 -10.02 0.47 -43.03
CA TYR A 239 -10.40 1.74 -42.45
C TYR A 239 -10.47 1.65 -40.93
N VAL A 240 -10.24 2.80 -40.30
CA VAL A 240 -10.36 2.99 -38.87
C VAL A 240 -11.29 4.16 -38.65
N THR A 241 -12.36 3.94 -37.89
CA THR A 241 -13.26 5.01 -37.44
C THR A 241 -13.01 5.29 -35.98
N ILE A 242 -12.63 6.53 -35.67
CA ILE A 242 -12.53 7.03 -34.31
C ILE A 242 -13.79 7.88 -34.06
N TYR A 243 -14.60 7.43 -33.12
CA TYR A 243 -15.84 8.10 -32.72
C TYR A 243 -15.59 9.14 -31.65
N GLU A 244 -16.47 10.14 -31.56
CA GLU A 244 -16.48 11.15 -30.51
C GLU A 244 -15.15 11.91 -30.38
N CYS A 245 -14.60 12.41 -31.49
CA CYS A 245 -13.48 13.33 -31.45
C CYS A 245 -13.96 14.70 -30.91
N LEU A 246 -13.40 15.11 -29.78
CA LEU A 246 -13.87 16.24 -28.96
C LEU A 246 -12.94 17.44 -29.09
N ARG A 247 -13.46 18.60 -29.53
CA ARG A 247 -12.74 19.88 -29.39
C ARG A 247 -13.68 20.99 -28.95
N LYS A 248 -13.49 21.49 -27.73
CA LYS A 248 -14.43 22.43 -27.08
C LYS A 248 -15.85 21.85 -27.11
N THR A 249 -16.79 22.50 -27.79
CA THR A 249 -18.17 22.05 -27.99
C THR A 249 -18.37 21.25 -29.28
N ALA A 250 -17.39 21.25 -30.19
CA ALA A 250 -17.48 20.48 -31.43
C ALA A 250 -17.30 18.98 -31.17
N ARG A 251 -18.08 18.19 -31.88
CA ARG A 251 -18.07 16.72 -31.89
C ARG A 251 -17.98 16.28 -33.34
N GLY A 252 -17.17 15.28 -33.63
CA GLY A 252 -17.07 14.71 -34.96
C GLY A 252 -16.50 13.31 -34.92
N ASP A 253 -16.85 12.52 -35.92
CA ASP A 253 -16.32 11.18 -36.13
C ASP A 253 -15.38 11.21 -37.33
N VAL A 254 -14.22 10.58 -37.21
CA VAL A 254 -13.19 10.60 -38.24
C VAL A 254 -12.95 9.18 -38.72
N THR A 255 -13.12 8.97 -40.02
CA THR A 255 -12.78 7.69 -40.66
C THR A 255 -11.57 7.87 -41.55
N ILE A 256 -10.50 7.13 -41.25
CA ILE A 256 -9.27 7.10 -42.02
C ILE A 256 -9.26 5.81 -42.83
N LYS A 257 -8.96 5.89 -44.13
CA LYS A 257 -8.91 4.73 -45.03
C LYS A 257 -7.49 4.51 -45.58
N PHE A 258 -7.08 3.26 -45.65
CA PHE A 258 -5.82 2.80 -46.22
C PHE A 258 -6.07 1.71 -47.29
N PRO A 259 -5.50 1.84 -48.51
CA PRO A 259 -4.68 2.93 -49.02
C PRO A 259 -5.48 4.21 -49.29
N GLY A 260 -4.90 5.37 -48.96
CA GLY A 260 -5.54 6.69 -49.10
C GLY A 260 -5.14 7.43 -50.38
N THR A 261 -6.05 8.23 -50.94
CA THR A 261 -5.79 9.08 -52.13
C THR A 261 -5.57 10.56 -51.78
N GLY A 262 -5.40 10.89 -50.50
CA GLY A 262 -5.26 12.27 -50.01
C GLY A 262 -6.54 13.13 -50.12
N LYS A 263 -7.71 12.50 -50.32
CA LYS A 263 -9.00 13.20 -50.34
C LYS A 263 -9.54 13.30 -48.91
N ILE A 264 -9.94 14.50 -48.51
CA ILE A 264 -10.46 14.80 -47.17
C ILE A 264 -11.83 15.44 -47.33
N GLU A 265 -12.85 14.79 -46.80
CA GLU A 265 -14.23 15.26 -46.83
C GLU A 265 -14.71 15.52 -45.41
N VAL A 266 -15.27 16.70 -45.18
CA VAL A 266 -15.88 17.11 -43.91
C VAL A 266 -17.38 17.27 -44.15
N ASN A 267 -18.21 16.42 -43.53
CA ASN A 267 -19.67 16.39 -43.73
C ASN A 267 -20.10 16.31 -45.22
N GLY A 268 -19.35 15.56 -46.03
CA GLY A 268 -19.60 15.42 -47.48
C GLY A 268 -19.16 16.61 -48.33
N GLN A 269 -18.48 17.60 -47.75
CA GLN A 269 -17.88 18.72 -48.48
C GLN A 269 -16.35 18.59 -48.52
N ASP A 270 -15.74 18.92 -49.66
CA ASP A 270 -14.28 18.96 -49.79
C ASP A 270 -13.66 19.98 -48.81
N LEU A 271 -12.51 19.65 -48.23
CA LEU A 271 -11.80 20.48 -47.25
C LEU A 271 -11.54 21.92 -47.75
N ARG A 272 -11.42 22.11 -49.06
CA ARG A 272 -11.25 23.43 -49.70
C ARG A 272 -12.44 24.37 -49.52
N ASN A 273 -13.62 23.83 -49.25
CA ASN A 273 -14.85 24.60 -49.11
C ASN A 273 -15.22 24.84 -47.64
N VAL A 274 -14.49 24.23 -46.70
CA VAL A 274 -14.81 24.25 -45.28
C VAL A 274 -13.75 25.06 -44.52
N GLY A 275 -14.21 26.03 -43.73
CA GLY A 275 -13.38 26.75 -42.76
C GLY A 275 -12.35 27.74 -43.32
N ASN A 276 -11.63 28.38 -42.39
CA ASN A 276 -10.55 29.34 -42.66
C ASN A 276 -9.21 28.63 -42.92
N ILE A 277 -8.23 29.36 -43.47
CA ILE A 277 -6.92 28.79 -43.84
C ILE A 277 -6.20 28.10 -42.66
N GLN A 278 -6.26 28.69 -41.46
CA GLN A 278 -5.73 28.11 -40.22
C GLN A 278 -6.34 26.75 -39.87
N GLN A 279 -7.65 26.56 -40.12
CA GLN A 279 -8.33 25.30 -39.80
C GLN A 279 -7.90 24.21 -40.78
N ARG A 280 -7.63 24.58 -42.03
CA ARG A 280 -7.13 23.65 -43.06
C ARG A 280 -5.69 23.25 -42.77
N GLU A 281 -4.85 24.19 -42.34
CA GLU A 281 -3.46 23.88 -41.94
C GLU A 281 -3.40 22.84 -40.82
N GLN A 282 -4.29 22.92 -39.83
CA GLN A 282 -4.36 21.94 -38.73
C GLN A 282 -4.67 20.52 -39.24
N VAL A 283 -5.48 20.39 -40.29
CA VAL A 283 -5.80 19.09 -40.90
C VAL A 283 -4.67 18.64 -41.84
N SER A 284 -4.06 19.55 -42.59
CA SER A 284 -2.97 19.25 -43.52
C SER A 284 -1.70 18.75 -42.83
N LEU A 285 -1.41 19.19 -41.60
CA LEU A 285 -0.27 18.70 -40.81
C LEU A 285 -0.28 17.17 -40.59
N LEU A 286 -1.46 16.55 -40.62
CA LEU A 286 -1.60 15.10 -40.49
C LEU A 286 -1.18 14.31 -41.75
N THR A 287 -1.05 14.98 -42.90
CA THR A 287 -0.80 14.32 -44.20
C THR A 287 0.70 14.16 -44.53
N VAL A 288 1.60 14.69 -43.67
CA VAL A 288 3.05 14.78 -43.94
C VAL A 288 3.83 13.56 -43.42
N TYR A 289 3.17 12.59 -42.80
CA TYR A 289 3.80 11.35 -42.31
C TYR A 289 3.24 10.10 -43.01
#